data_AF-A0A928RI16-F1
#
_entry.id   AF-A0A928RI16-F1
#
_cell.length_a   1.000
_cell.length_b   1.000
_cell.length_c   1.000
_cell.angle_alpha   90.00
_cell.angle_beta   90.00
_cell.angle_gamma   90.00
#
_symmetry.space_group_name_H-M   'P 1'
#
loop_
_entity.id
_entity.type
_entity.pdbx_description
1 polymer ?
#
loop_
_entity_poly.entity_id
_entity_poly.type
_entity_poly.pdbx_seq_one_letter_code
_entity_poly.pdbx_strand_id
1 'polypeptide(L)'
;MKVSVPNILTGIRLCLVPVFPFVYMSNIQNAHIYASVIFILAMMLDVLDGFIARKFNMITKFGKVFDPLADKFMVMSVIITLAFTGRIISWFLCFVLVKEVGMIIAGIFLYEKEDIVIPSNIFGKFATFAMFFFLLVAMYSDIDLTFYSFAMVVIMLCALITYMIELFKERNKSRSDS
;
A
#
# COMPACT_ATOMS: atom_id res chain seq x y z
N MET A 1 -7.69 9.27 -25.10
CA MET A 1 -6.73 9.11 -23.99
C MET A 1 -5.62 8.18 -24.50
N LYS A 2 -4.36 8.62 -24.66
CA LYS A 2 -3.29 7.71 -25.13
C LYS A 2 -2.92 6.75 -24.00
N VAL A 3 -3.14 5.46 -24.21
CA VAL A 3 -2.78 4.40 -23.24
C VAL A 3 -1.24 4.30 -23.21
N SER A 4 -0.65 4.43 -22.03
CA SER A 4 0.79 4.24 -21.81
C SER A 4 1.05 2.86 -21.21
N VAL A 5 2.29 2.35 -21.35
CA VAL A 5 2.70 1.08 -20.75
C VAL A 5 2.47 1.06 -19.22
N PRO A 6 2.81 2.13 -18.45
CA PRO A 6 2.47 2.21 -17.03
C PRO A 6 0.98 2.00 -16.76
N ASN A 7 0.08 2.65 -17.50
CA ASN A 7 -1.36 2.53 -17.28
C ASN A 7 -1.89 1.09 -17.48
N ILE A 8 -1.28 0.34 -18.41
CA ILE A 8 -1.64 -1.07 -18.62
C ILE A 8 -1.21 -1.90 -17.41
N LEU A 9 -0.01 -1.65 -16.88
CA LEU A 9 0.51 -2.34 -15.69
C LEU A 9 -0.36 -2.06 -14.45
N THR A 10 -0.80 -0.80 -14.25
CA THR A 10 -1.78 -0.44 -13.22
C THR A 10 -3.10 -1.18 -13.40
N GLY A 11 -3.59 -1.26 -14.64
CA GLY A 11 -4.82 -1.99 -14.97
C GLY A 11 -4.72 -3.48 -14.66
N ILE A 12 -3.60 -4.12 -15.02
CA ILE A 12 -3.32 -5.52 -14.65
C ILE A 12 -3.35 -5.68 -13.14
N ARG A 13 -2.72 -4.78 -12.37
CA ARG A 13 -2.73 -4.85 -10.90
C ARG A 13 -4.13 -4.76 -10.33
N LEU A 14 -4.97 -3.85 -10.84
CA LEU A 14 -6.37 -3.75 -10.43
C LEU A 14 -7.14 -5.04 -10.73
N CYS A 15 -6.84 -5.73 -11.83
CA CYS A 15 -7.41 -7.05 -12.10
C CYS A 15 -6.90 -8.13 -11.13
N LEU A 16 -5.67 -8.03 -10.62
CA LEU A 16 -5.13 -8.97 -9.63
C LEU A 16 -5.78 -8.84 -8.25
N VAL A 17 -6.29 -7.66 -7.89
CA VAL A 17 -6.95 -7.39 -6.59
C VAL A 17 -8.06 -8.40 -6.26
N PRO A 18 -9.06 -8.67 -7.13
CA PRO A 18 -10.08 -9.69 -6.87
C PRO A 18 -9.62 -11.12 -7.16
N VAL A 19 -8.57 -11.31 -7.97
CA VAL A 19 -8.01 -12.64 -8.27
C VAL A 19 -7.30 -13.21 -7.05
N PHE A 20 -6.60 -12.37 -6.28
CA PHE A 20 -5.94 -12.80 -5.04
C PHE A 20 -6.85 -13.55 -4.06
N PRO A 21 -7.96 -12.98 -3.55
CA PRO A 21 -8.83 -13.66 -2.59
C PRO A 21 -9.47 -14.89 -3.20
N PHE A 22 -9.85 -14.81 -4.48
CA PHE A 22 -10.44 -15.93 -5.22
C PHE A 22 -9.49 -17.13 -5.26
N VAL A 23 -8.21 -16.91 -5.57
CA VAL A 23 -7.20 -17.97 -5.59
C VAL A 23 -6.87 -18.44 -4.18
N TYR A 24 -6.63 -17.53 -3.23
CA TYR A 24 -6.24 -17.87 -1.86
C TYR A 24 -7.28 -18.75 -1.14
N MET A 25 -8.57 -18.45 -1.34
CA MET A 25 -9.69 -19.17 -0.74
C MET A 25 -10.17 -20.36 -1.58
N SER A 26 -9.56 -20.62 -2.74
CA SER A 26 -9.92 -21.75 -3.58
C SER A 26 -9.48 -23.08 -2.96
N ASN A 27 -10.17 -24.16 -3.31
CA ASN A 27 -9.81 -25.53 -2.92
C ASN A 27 -8.68 -26.13 -3.78
N ILE A 28 -7.92 -25.31 -4.50
CA ILE A 28 -6.82 -25.77 -5.33
C ILE A 28 -5.65 -26.16 -4.42
N GLN A 29 -4.98 -27.27 -4.73
CA GLN A 29 -3.76 -27.66 -4.02
C GLN A 29 -2.73 -26.53 -4.12
N ASN A 30 -2.13 -26.15 -2.99
CA ASN A 30 -1.17 -25.04 -2.91
C ASN A 30 -1.73 -23.65 -3.30
N ALA A 31 -3.04 -23.43 -3.13
CA ALA A 31 -3.70 -22.13 -3.34
C ALA A 31 -2.94 -20.95 -2.73
N HIS A 32 -2.38 -21.11 -1.53
CA HIS A 32 -1.59 -20.11 -0.83
C HIS A 32 -0.34 -19.70 -1.62
N ILE A 33 0.35 -20.66 -2.26
CA ILE A 33 1.53 -20.39 -3.09
C ILE A 33 1.17 -19.56 -4.31
N TYR A 34 0.11 -19.93 -5.03
CA TYR A 34 -0.35 -19.18 -6.20
C TYR A 34 -0.78 -17.75 -5.82
N ALA A 35 -1.49 -17.61 -4.71
CA ALA A 35 -1.86 -16.30 -4.17
C ALA A 35 -0.64 -15.46 -3.78
N SER A 36 0.38 -16.06 -3.15
CA SER A 36 1.62 -15.34 -2.81
C SER A 36 2.37 -14.90 -4.05
N VAL A 37 2.41 -15.72 -5.11
CA VAL A 37 2.97 -15.32 -6.41
C VAL A 37 2.20 -14.14 -7.00
N ILE A 38 0.86 -14.17 -6.97
CA ILE A 38 0.02 -13.05 -7.42
C ILE A 38 0.35 -11.78 -6.64
N PHE A 39 0.48 -11.87 -5.32
CA PHE A 39 0.82 -10.73 -4.47
C PHE A 39 2.21 -10.17 -4.77
N ILE A 40 3.22 -11.03 -4.90
CA ILE A 40 4.58 -10.63 -5.28
C ILE A 40 4.59 -9.97 -6.66
N LEU A 41 3.90 -10.55 -7.64
CA LEU A 41 3.79 -9.96 -8.97
C LEU A 41 3.12 -8.57 -8.92
N ALA A 42 2.03 -8.41 -8.17
CA ALA A 42 1.37 -7.11 -8.00
C ALA A 42 2.32 -6.04 -7.45
N MET A 43 3.14 -6.39 -6.45
CA MET A 43 4.14 -5.49 -5.86
C MET A 43 5.27 -5.17 -6.86
N MET A 44 5.76 -6.17 -7.61
CA MET A 44 6.80 -5.95 -8.61
C MET A 44 6.31 -5.06 -9.76
N LEU A 45 5.04 -5.19 -10.15
CA LEU A 45 4.42 -4.35 -11.19
C LEU A 45 4.39 -2.87 -10.79
N ASP A 46 4.25 -2.54 -9.49
CA ASP A 46 4.29 -1.16 -8.95
C ASP A 46 5.69 -0.52 -9.02
N VAL A 47 6.71 -1.33 -8.76
CA VAL A 47 8.07 -0.84 -8.88
C VAL A 47 8.39 -0.62 -10.36
N LEU A 48 7.93 -1.52 -11.23
CA LEU A 48 8.21 -1.50 -12.66
C LEU A 48 7.51 -0.35 -13.39
N ASP A 49 6.21 -0.13 -13.16
CA ASP A 49 5.47 0.94 -13.84
C ASP A 49 5.96 2.33 -13.41
N GLY A 50 6.25 2.52 -12.11
CA GLY A 50 6.86 3.74 -11.59
C GLY A 50 8.26 3.98 -12.14
N PHE A 51 9.06 2.92 -12.33
CA PHE A 51 10.37 3.01 -12.98
C PHE A 51 10.24 3.41 -14.47
N ILE A 52 9.36 2.75 -15.23
CA ILE A 52 9.13 3.03 -16.65
C ILE A 52 8.57 4.45 -16.82
N ALA A 53 7.59 4.86 -16.00
CA ALA A 53 6.99 6.19 -16.06
C ALA A 53 8.03 7.30 -15.85
N ARG A 54 8.95 7.14 -14.89
CA ARG A 54 10.03 8.10 -14.63
C ARG A 54 11.11 8.07 -15.71
N LYS A 55 11.56 6.89 -16.11
CA LYS A 55 12.67 6.74 -17.07
C LYS A 55 12.31 7.25 -18.47
N PHE A 56 11.06 7.04 -18.89
CA PHE A 56 10.59 7.41 -20.22
C PHE A 56 9.70 8.66 -20.24
N ASN A 57 9.63 9.40 -19.12
CA ASN A 57 8.76 10.58 -18.96
C ASN A 57 7.29 10.31 -19.35
N MET A 58 6.80 9.09 -19.12
CA MET A 58 5.44 8.64 -19.46
C MET A 58 4.47 8.83 -18.29
N ILE A 59 4.56 9.97 -17.59
CA ILE A 59 3.71 10.27 -16.44
C ILE A 59 2.33 10.71 -16.96
N THR A 60 1.29 9.94 -16.63
CA THR A 60 -0.09 10.27 -17.04
C THR A 60 -0.95 10.69 -15.84
N LYS A 61 -2.00 11.49 -16.09
CA LYS A 61 -2.99 11.84 -15.05
C LYS A 61 -3.72 10.61 -14.50
N PHE A 62 -3.92 9.60 -15.34
CA PHE A 62 -4.52 8.32 -14.95
C PHE A 62 -3.63 7.57 -13.95
N GLY A 63 -2.37 7.30 -14.30
CA GLY A 63 -1.44 6.60 -13.40
C GLY A 63 -1.29 7.30 -12.05
N LYS A 64 -1.15 8.65 -12.03
CA LYS A 64 -1.06 9.42 -10.78
C LYS A 64 -2.19 9.16 -9.77
N VAL A 65 -3.39 8.83 -10.26
CA VAL A 65 -4.56 8.56 -9.41
C VAL A 65 -4.73 7.07 -9.17
N PHE A 66 -4.60 6.25 -10.21
CA PHE A 66 -4.87 4.82 -10.14
C PHE A 66 -3.73 3.99 -9.52
N ASP A 67 -2.47 4.42 -9.63
CA ASP A 67 -1.34 3.69 -9.04
C ASP A 67 -1.47 3.62 -7.50
N PRO A 68 -1.69 4.75 -6.78
CA PRO A 68 -1.87 4.70 -5.33
C PRO A 68 -3.17 3.99 -4.89
N LEU A 69 -4.21 4.02 -5.73
CA LEU A 69 -5.47 3.30 -5.47
C LEU A 69 -5.26 1.79 -5.58
N ALA A 70 -4.61 1.34 -6.65
CA ALA A 70 -4.35 -0.07 -6.91
C ALA A 70 -3.48 -0.69 -5.81
N ASP A 71 -2.46 0.04 -5.34
CA ASP A 71 -1.62 -0.38 -4.22
C ASP A 71 -2.43 -0.61 -2.95
N LYS A 72 -3.22 0.39 -2.52
CA LYS A 72 -4.07 0.28 -1.32
C LYS A 72 -5.10 -0.83 -1.45
N PHE A 73 -5.74 -0.98 -2.61
CA PHE A 73 -6.73 -2.04 -2.81
C PHE A 73 -6.11 -3.43 -2.74
N MET A 74 -4.90 -3.61 -3.27
CA MET A 74 -4.20 -4.90 -3.18
C MET A 74 -3.91 -5.26 -1.72
N VAL A 75 -3.32 -4.33 -0.96
CA VAL A 75 -3.04 -4.53 0.46
C VAL A 75 -4.31 -4.83 1.25
N MET A 76 -5.38 -4.06 1.03
CA MET A 76 -6.65 -4.28 1.72
C MET A 76 -7.26 -5.63 1.38
N SER A 77 -7.21 -6.04 0.10
CA SER A 77 -7.68 -7.36 -0.34
C SER A 77 -6.96 -8.48 0.41
N VAL A 78 -5.63 -8.39 0.55
CA VAL A 78 -4.81 -9.36 1.28
C VAL A 78 -5.18 -9.40 2.76
N ILE A 79 -5.22 -8.24 3.44
CA ILE A 79 -5.51 -8.19 4.89
C ILE A 79 -6.92 -8.68 5.19
N ILE A 80 -7.92 -8.28 4.38
CA ILE A 80 -9.30 -8.75 4.55
C ILE A 80 -9.38 -10.26 4.40
N THR A 81 -8.73 -10.81 3.37
CA THR A 81 -8.69 -12.26 3.15
C THR A 81 -8.06 -12.99 4.34
N LEU A 82 -6.90 -12.52 4.79
CA LEU A 82 -6.19 -13.14 5.91
C LEU A 82 -6.97 -13.05 7.22
N ALA A 83 -7.62 -11.91 7.48
CA ALA A 83 -8.50 -11.74 8.63
C ALA A 83 -9.71 -12.69 8.56
N PHE A 84 -10.33 -12.82 7.39
CA PHE A 84 -11.46 -13.72 7.18
C PHE A 84 -11.08 -15.20 7.36
N THR A 85 -9.87 -15.59 6.94
CA THR A 85 -9.33 -16.94 7.17
C THR A 85 -8.74 -17.16 8.57
N GLY A 86 -8.81 -16.16 9.46
CA GLY A 86 -8.29 -16.24 10.83
C GLY A 86 -6.76 -16.23 10.94
N ARG A 87 -6.03 -15.92 9.86
CA ARG A 87 -4.55 -15.83 9.83
C ARG A 87 -4.04 -14.55 10.48
N ILE A 88 -4.83 -13.49 10.43
CA ILE A 88 -4.56 -12.21 11.07
C ILE A 88 -5.76 -11.84 11.94
N ILE A 89 -5.50 -11.20 13.07
CA ILE A 89 -6.56 -10.75 13.98
C ILE A 89 -7.31 -9.52 13.43
N SER A 90 -8.64 -9.53 13.52
CA SER A 90 -9.49 -8.52 12.87
C SER A 90 -9.25 -7.07 13.32
N TRP A 91 -8.74 -6.84 14.53
CA TRP A 91 -8.41 -5.48 14.97
C TRP A 91 -7.26 -4.87 14.16
N PHE A 92 -6.32 -5.70 13.67
CA PHE A 92 -5.22 -5.24 12.81
C PHE A 92 -5.78 -4.68 11.50
N LEU A 93 -6.76 -5.36 10.88
CA LEU A 93 -7.47 -4.86 9.70
C LEU A 93 -8.08 -3.47 9.97
N CYS A 94 -8.81 -3.32 11.07
CA CYS A 94 -9.41 -2.02 11.43
C CYS A 94 -8.35 -0.93 11.59
N PHE A 95 -7.22 -1.24 12.23
CA PHE A 95 -6.13 -0.28 12.40
C PHE A 95 -5.54 0.16 11.05
N VAL A 96 -5.20 -0.79 10.17
CA VAL A 96 -4.63 -0.48 8.85
C VAL A 96 -5.60 0.35 8.02
N LEU A 97 -6.90 0.02 8.03
CA LEU A 97 -7.95 0.80 7.37
C LEU A 97 -7.99 2.24 7.87
N VAL A 98 -8.08 2.45 9.18
CA VAL A 98 -8.14 3.79 9.78
C VAL A 98 -6.89 4.59 9.44
N LYS A 99 -5.71 3.96 9.53
CA LYS A 99 -4.44 4.62 9.19
C LYS A 99 -4.39 5.04 7.71
N GLU A 100 -4.76 4.14 6.78
CA GLU A 100 -4.73 4.43 5.35
C GLU A 100 -5.71 5.53 4.94
N VAL A 101 -6.92 5.51 5.49
CA VAL A 101 -7.91 6.57 5.29
C VAL A 101 -7.42 7.89 5.88
N GLY A 102 -6.86 7.86 7.09
CA GLY A 102 -6.27 9.03 7.74
C GLY A 102 -5.16 9.68 6.92
N MET A 103 -4.25 8.88 6.33
CA MET A 103 -3.19 9.40 5.45
C MET A 103 -3.75 10.05 4.18
N ILE A 104 -4.81 9.47 3.57
CA ILE A 104 -5.45 10.06 2.39
C ILE A 104 -6.09 11.41 2.74
N ILE A 105 -6.88 11.46 3.82
CA ILE A 105 -7.55 12.69 4.26
C ILE A 105 -6.52 13.77 4.58
N ALA A 106 -5.45 13.42 5.32
CA ALA A 106 -4.38 14.35 5.64
C ALA A 106 -3.67 14.88 4.38
N GLY A 107 -3.42 14.01 3.39
CA GLY A 107 -2.82 14.41 2.12
C GLY A 107 -3.71 15.35 1.30
N ILE A 108 -5.01 15.06 1.19
CA ILE A 108 -5.97 15.90 0.45
C ILE A 108 -6.14 17.26 1.13
N PHE A 109 -6.38 17.27 2.43
CA PHE A 109 -6.60 18.50 3.20
C PHE A 109 -5.42 19.47 3.08
N LEU A 110 -4.19 18.94 3.04
CA LEU A 110 -2.99 19.76 2.91
C LEU A 110 -2.78 20.28 1.49
N TYR A 111 -3.01 19.43 0.49
CA TYR A 111 -2.92 19.82 -0.91
C TYR A 111 -3.90 20.96 -1.23
N GLU A 112 -5.13 20.89 -0.74
CA GLU A 112 -6.16 21.90 -0.99
C GLU A 112 -5.89 23.23 -0.27
N LYS A 113 -5.31 23.20 0.93
CA LYS A 113 -5.12 24.42 1.74
C LYS A 113 -3.79 25.13 1.55
N GLU A 114 -2.71 24.40 1.27
CA GLU A 114 -1.34 24.94 1.32
C GLU A 114 -0.52 24.61 0.06
N ASP A 115 -1.08 23.89 -0.93
CA ASP A 115 -0.39 23.41 -2.16
C ASP A 115 0.91 22.63 -1.87
N ILE A 116 1.01 22.04 -0.69
CA ILE A 116 2.17 21.28 -0.23
C ILE A 116 2.06 19.83 -0.69
N VAL A 117 3.10 19.37 -1.39
CA VAL A 117 3.29 17.95 -1.74
C VAL A 117 4.37 17.37 -0.83
N ILE A 118 3.99 16.41 0.02
CA ILE A 118 4.92 15.79 0.96
C ILE A 118 5.84 14.81 0.21
N PRO A 119 7.18 14.97 0.30
CA PRO A 119 8.12 14.05 -0.32
C PRO A 119 8.09 12.67 0.34
N SER A 120 8.41 11.61 -0.43
CA SER A 120 8.43 10.25 0.12
C SER A 120 9.58 10.06 1.11
N ASN A 121 9.28 9.57 2.31
CA ASN A 121 10.26 9.29 3.35
C ASN A 121 10.77 7.83 3.31
N ILE A 122 12.04 7.64 3.65
CA ILE A 122 12.69 6.34 3.80
C ILE A 122 11.99 5.50 4.88
N PHE A 123 11.58 6.09 6.00
CA PHE A 123 10.88 5.38 7.08
C PHE A 123 9.51 4.84 6.62
N GLY A 124 8.78 5.62 5.82
CA GLY A 124 7.50 5.19 5.24
C GLY A 124 7.68 4.03 4.26
N LYS A 125 8.73 4.06 3.43
CA LYS A 125 9.08 2.96 2.53
C LYS A 125 9.44 1.69 3.29
N PHE A 126 10.24 1.82 4.35
CA PHE A 126 10.61 0.69 5.19
C PHE A 126 9.38 0.07 5.87
N ALA A 127 8.48 0.88 6.43
CA ALA A 127 7.25 0.38 7.04
C ALA A 127 6.35 -0.36 6.03
N THR A 128 6.29 0.14 4.80
CA THR A 128 5.53 -0.51 3.71
C THR A 128 6.16 -1.85 3.33
N PHE A 129 7.48 -1.90 3.17
CA PHE A 129 8.20 -3.14 2.87
C PHE A 129 8.05 -4.18 4.00
N ALA A 130 8.17 -3.74 5.26
CA ALA A 130 7.94 -4.59 6.43
C ALA A 130 6.51 -5.13 6.46
N MET A 131 5.51 -4.31 6.10
CA MET A 131 4.12 -4.73 5.99
C MET A 131 3.94 -5.80 4.91
N PHE A 132 4.50 -5.59 3.71
CA PHE A 132 4.43 -6.58 2.64
C PHE A 132 5.05 -7.92 3.03
N PHE A 133 6.21 -7.87 3.69
CA PHE A 133 6.86 -9.07 4.22
C PHE A 133 6.01 -9.76 5.29
N PHE A 134 5.45 -9.00 6.24
CA PHE A 134 4.54 -9.53 7.25
C PHE A 134 3.33 -10.22 6.64
N LEU A 135 2.69 -9.62 5.63
CA LEU A 135 1.56 -10.23 4.94
C LEU A 135 1.94 -11.53 4.23
N LEU A 136 3.11 -11.58 3.57
CA LEU A 136 3.62 -12.81 2.98
C LEU A 136 3.81 -13.92 4.02
N VAL A 137 4.44 -13.61 5.16
CA VAL A 137 4.61 -14.58 6.24
C VAL A 137 3.25 -15.04 6.77
N ALA A 138 2.30 -14.13 6.93
CA ALA A 138 0.95 -14.43 7.43
C ALA A 138 0.16 -15.38 6.51
N MET A 139 0.48 -15.43 5.22
CA MET A 139 -0.16 -16.38 4.29
C MET A 139 0.17 -17.84 4.58
N TYR A 140 1.33 -18.13 5.18
CA TYR A 140 1.85 -19.48 5.44
C TYR A 140 1.91 -19.84 6.93
N SER A 141 1.77 -18.86 7.81
CA SER A 141 1.99 -19.03 9.24
C SER A 141 0.81 -19.72 9.92
N ASP A 142 1.05 -20.87 10.55
CA ASP A 142 0.11 -21.54 11.46
C ASP A 142 0.22 -21.06 12.92
N ILE A 143 1.19 -20.20 13.23
CA ILE A 143 1.34 -19.61 14.57
C ILE A 143 0.45 -18.39 14.76
N ASP A 144 0.09 -18.10 16.02
CA ASP A 144 -0.61 -16.87 16.39
C ASP A 144 0.26 -15.65 16.12
N LEU A 145 -0.18 -14.82 15.17
CA LEU A 145 0.51 -13.60 14.73
C LEU A 145 0.11 -12.34 15.52
N THR A 146 -0.62 -12.48 16.62
CA THR A 146 -1.10 -11.32 17.42
C THR A 146 0.05 -10.42 17.88
N PHE A 147 1.12 -10.99 18.43
CA PHE A 147 2.30 -10.22 18.87
C PHE A 147 2.95 -9.45 17.71
N TYR A 148 3.14 -10.12 16.57
CA TYR A 148 3.71 -9.51 15.36
C TYR A 148 2.81 -8.42 14.79
N SER A 149 1.49 -8.57 14.87
CA SER A 149 0.52 -7.57 14.47
C SER A 149 0.66 -6.28 15.30
N PHE A 150 0.89 -6.40 16.62
CA PHE A 150 1.22 -5.25 17.47
C PHE A 150 2.54 -4.59 17.07
N ALA A 151 3.60 -5.37 16.86
CA ALA A 151 4.89 -4.83 16.42
C ALA A 151 4.76 -4.07 15.09
N MET A 152 3.98 -4.60 14.14
CA MET A 152 3.70 -3.94 12.86
C MET A 152 2.93 -2.64 13.03
N VAL A 153 1.93 -2.60 13.91
CA VAL A 153 1.20 -1.37 14.24
C VAL A 153 2.15 -0.31 14.81
N VAL A 154 3.08 -0.67 15.68
CA VAL A 154 4.08 0.27 16.21
C VAL A 154 4.96 0.83 15.10
N ILE A 155 5.47 0.00 14.20
CA ILE A 155 6.27 0.45 13.04
C ILE A 155 5.46 1.41 12.16
N MET A 156 4.19 1.09 11.90
CA MET A 156 3.29 1.93 11.10
C MET A 156 2.97 3.27 11.79
N LEU A 157 2.82 3.28 13.11
CA LEU A 157 2.65 4.50 13.90
C LEU A 157 3.91 5.37 13.86
N CYS A 158 5.10 4.78 14.01
CA CYS A 158 6.36 5.52 13.86
C CYS A 158 6.47 6.15 12.47
N ALA A 159 6.13 5.42 11.41
CA ALA A 159 6.10 5.96 10.05
C ALA A 159 5.07 7.08 9.89
N LEU A 160 3.88 6.94 10.49
CA LEU A 160 2.83 7.97 10.50
C LEU A 160 3.30 9.24 11.23
N ILE A 161 3.93 9.10 12.40
CA ILE A 161 4.48 10.24 13.15
C ILE A 161 5.55 10.95 12.32
N THR A 162 6.44 10.19 11.67
CA THR A 162 7.49 10.79 10.84
C THR A 162 6.90 11.55 9.65
N TYR A 163 5.87 11.00 9.00
CA TYR A 163 5.09 11.68 7.96
C TYR A 163 4.46 12.98 8.49
N MET A 164 3.88 12.97 9.69
CA MET A 164 3.31 14.17 10.31
C MET A 164 4.38 15.22 10.63
N ILE A 165 5.57 14.82 11.09
CA ILE A 165 6.67 15.74 11.37
C ILE A 165 7.14 16.42 10.07
N GLU A 166 7.32 15.65 9.00
CA GLU A 166 7.68 16.20 7.68
C GLU A 166 6.61 17.15 7.16
N LEU A 167 5.33 16.79 7.35
CA LEU A 167 4.19 17.65 7.04
C LEU A 167 4.27 19.00 7.78
N PHE A 168 4.50 18.99 9.10
CA PHE A 168 4.65 20.23 9.87
C PHE A 168 5.86 21.06 9.44
N LYS A 169 6.96 20.40 9.06
CA LYS A 169 8.17 21.07 8.60
C LYS A 169 7.95 21.80 7.26
N GLU A 170 7.32 21.14 6.29
CA GLU A 170 6.98 21.76 5.00
C GLU A 170 5.98 22.90 5.17
N ARG A 171 4.97 22.71 6.04
CA ARG A 171 3.99 23.75 6.39
C ARG A 171 4.62 25.01 6.96
N ASN A 172 5.56 24.87 7.90
CA ASN A 172 6.25 26.01 8.49
C ASN A 172 7.14 26.74 7.48
N LYS A 173 7.75 26.01 6.54
CA LYS A 173 8.57 26.59 5.46
C LYS A 173 7.72 27.40 4.48
N SER A 174 6.56 26.88 4.07
CA SER A 174 5.63 27.60 3.20
C SER A 174 5.16 28.93 3.80
N ARG A 175 4.94 28.99 5.13
CA ARG A 175 4.58 30.22 5.84
C ARG A 175 5.73 31.22 6.05
N SER A 176 6.99 30.77 6.04
CA SER A 176 8.13 31.69 6.17
C SER A 176 8.50 32.38 4.86
N ASP A 177 8.10 31.79 3.73
CA ASP A 177 8.40 32.28 2.38
C ASP A 177 7.30 33.21 1.81
N SER A 178 6.20 33.42 2.56
CA SER A 178 5.05 34.29 2.24
C SER A 178 5.04 35.57 3.07
#